data_AF-A0A8H7Z7U1-F1
#
_entry.id   AF-A0A8H7Z7U1-F1
#
_cell.length_a   1.000
_cell.length_b   1.000
_cell.length_c   1.000
_cell.angle_alpha   90.00
_cell.angle_beta   90.00
_cell.angle_gamma   90.00
#
_symmetry.space_group_name_H-M   'P 1'
#
loop_
_entity.id
_entity.type
_entity.pdbx_description
1 polymer ?
#
loop_
_entity_poly.entity_id
_entity_poly.type
_entity_poly.pdbx_seq_one_letter_code
_entity_poly.pdbx_strand_id
1 'polypeptide(L)'
;MWLAKLVRSQVHFVPGKLRVTELFWDVPLDYDRPTEATIRLFGRAVRRREPGVDLPRDEKVLPWFLYLQGGPGMPSPAPQDVGWVQMVLDRGYQILLLDQRGTGLSAPITAATLGLVGDAVKQAEYLKLFRADNIVRDCEAIRENITSEYPPEKKKWSVLGQSFGGFCAVTYLSKFPEGLREVFTTGGLPPLRKGPDPVLERTYEKVQERNEAYYSKFPEDVSRVNYILRYLNDNRVQLPAGVLTPSRFLSLGLSFGMRGGLDSIHDIVLRVQNELETFNLLTTPTLSILNNATTFDNNILYAVLHEAIYCQGEASNWCAERLIARFSQFQNKFDGSPVFFTGEMIYPHMFESSDELGQVKAAADIIAAYSEWPDLYDEAQLAKNEVPVFSATFVDDMYVHYALAAETAAKIKGCKQFITNVMYHNAIRTNADELVKQLFALRDDTID
;
A
#
# COMPACT_ATOMS: atom_id res chain seq x y z
N MET A 1 -27.93 1.41 -7.41
CA MET A 1 -27.16 2.67 -7.48
C MET A 1 -26.55 2.89 -6.12
N TRP A 2 -25.23 2.95 -6.05
CA TRP A 2 -24.50 3.11 -4.79
C TRP A 2 -24.37 4.59 -4.49
N LEU A 3 -25.13 5.11 -3.55
CA LEU A 3 -25.16 6.55 -3.32
C LEU A 3 -24.29 6.92 -2.12
N ALA A 4 -23.17 7.59 -2.39
CA ALA A 4 -22.45 8.31 -1.35
C ALA A 4 -23.25 9.56 -0.94
N LYS A 5 -23.30 9.82 0.36
CA LYS A 5 -23.90 11.04 0.92
C LYS A 5 -22.79 11.92 1.48
N LEU A 6 -22.57 13.09 0.88
CA LEU A 6 -21.68 14.10 1.44
C LEU A 6 -22.27 14.61 2.77
N VAL A 7 -21.54 14.43 3.87
CA VAL A 7 -22.02 14.80 5.22
C VAL A 7 -21.30 16.01 5.80
N ARG A 8 -20.07 16.29 5.39
CA ARG A 8 -19.32 17.46 5.82
C ARG A 8 -18.36 17.92 4.73
N SER A 9 -18.26 19.23 4.56
CA SER A 9 -17.31 19.89 3.66
C SER A 9 -16.73 21.11 4.36
N GLN A 10 -15.39 21.21 4.42
CA GLN A 10 -14.69 22.34 5.01
C GLN A 10 -13.53 22.78 4.13
N VAL A 11 -13.51 24.05 3.73
CA VAL A 11 -12.44 24.62 2.90
C VAL A 11 -11.40 25.32 3.79
N HIS A 12 -10.13 25.15 3.46
CA HIS A 12 -9.02 25.89 4.04
C HIS A 12 -7.88 26.08 3.03
N PHE A 13 -6.94 26.97 3.35
CA PHE A 13 -5.76 27.25 2.53
C PHE A 13 -4.51 26.73 3.23
N VAL A 14 -3.65 26.01 2.50
CA VAL A 14 -2.39 25.45 3.03
C VAL A 14 -1.18 25.98 2.23
N PRO A 15 0.07 25.74 2.67
CA PRO A 15 1.27 26.08 1.91
C PRO A 15 1.25 25.53 0.47
N GLY A 16 2.07 26.12 -0.40
CA GLY A 16 2.13 25.70 -1.81
C GLY A 16 1.01 26.25 -2.70
N LYS A 17 0.32 27.32 -2.27
CA LYS A 17 -0.81 27.92 -3.00
C LYS A 17 -1.91 26.89 -3.27
N LEU A 18 -2.22 26.06 -2.28
CA LEU A 18 -3.26 25.04 -2.37
C LEU A 18 -4.52 25.50 -1.65
N ARG A 19 -5.67 25.30 -2.31
CA ARG A 19 -6.98 25.29 -1.69
C ARG A 19 -7.37 23.84 -1.45
N VAL A 20 -7.57 23.49 -0.20
CA VAL A 20 -7.93 22.13 0.21
C VAL A 20 -9.35 22.15 0.76
N THR A 21 -10.16 21.21 0.30
CA THR A 21 -11.49 20.94 0.86
C THR A 21 -11.49 19.57 1.50
N GLU A 22 -11.71 19.54 2.81
CA GLU A 22 -11.92 18.32 3.57
C GLU A 22 -13.36 17.86 3.37
N LEU A 23 -13.52 16.63 2.91
CA LEU A 23 -14.79 16.06 2.53
C LEU A 23 -15.01 14.77 3.31
N PHE A 24 -16.20 14.62 3.87
CA PHE A 24 -16.64 13.39 4.50
C PHE A 24 -17.88 12.85 3.79
N TRP A 25 -17.87 11.56 3.48
CA TRP A 25 -19.00 10.86 2.91
C TRP A 25 -19.43 9.71 3.80
N ASP A 26 -20.74 9.49 3.91
CA ASP A 26 -21.27 8.21 4.36
C ASP A 26 -21.58 7.37 3.12
N VAL A 27 -21.07 6.14 3.08
CA VAL A 27 -21.27 5.16 2.00
C VAL A 27 -21.72 3.83 2.60
N PRO A 28 -22.28 2.89 1.82
CA PRO A 28 -22.57 1.55 2.32
C PRO A 28 -21.35 0.89 2.97
N LEU A 29 -21.54 0.28 4.14
CA LEU A 29 -20.50 -0.55 4.75
C LEU A 29 -20.31 -1.83 3.92
N ASP A 30 -21.42 -2.52 3.68
CA ASP A 30 -21.51 -3.70 2.83
C ASP A 30 -22.32 -3.33 1.59
N TYR A 31 -21.69 -3.42 0.42
CA TYR A 31 -22.36 -3.11 -0.83
C TYR A 31 -23.35 -4.21 -1.23
N ASP A 32 -23.23 -5.45 -0.77
CA ASP A 32 -24.29 -6.45 -1.05
C ASP A 32 -25.55 -6.20 -0.20
N ARG A 33 -25.44 -5.35 0.85
CA ARG A 33 -26.52 -4.97 1.77
C ARG A 33 -26.53 -3.45 2.02
N PRO A 34 -26.77 -2.63 0.98
CA PRO A 34 -26.43 -1.20 1.00
C PRO A 34 -27.26 -0.33 1.94
N THR A 35 -28.37 -0.86 2.48
CA THR A 35 -29.28 -0.14 3.37
C THR A 35 -29.12 -0.53 4.84
N GLU A 36 -28.29 -1.53 5.17
CA GLU A 36 -28.17 -2.05 6.54
C GLU A 36 -27.25 -1.20 7.42
N ALA A 37 -26.11 -0.75 6.89
CA ALA A 37 -25.14 0.03 7.63
C ALA A 37 -24.29 0.90 6.68
N THR A 38 -23.75 1.99 7.23
CA THR A 38 -22.86 2.91 6.52
C THR A 38 -21.51 3.02 7.21
N ILE A 39 -20.47 3.28 6.43
CA ILE A 39 -19.13 3.66 6.90
C ILE A 39 -18.83 5.10 6.47
N ARG A 40 -18.09 5.83 7.31
CA ARG A 40 -17.65 7.19 7.01
C ARG A 40 -16.29 7.18 6.34
N LEU A 41 -16.21 7.82 5.18
CA LEU A 41 -14.98 8.05 4.44
C LEU A 41 -14.58 9.51 4.48
N PHE A 42 -13.29 9.76 4.31
CA PHE A 42 -12.66 11.06 4.27
C PHE A 42 -11.79 11.20 3.01
N GLY A 43 -11.81 12.40 2.42
CA GLY A 43 -10.88 12.77 1.37
C GLY A 43 -10.56 14.26 1.37
N ARG A 44 -9.43 14.61 0.75
CA ARG A 44 -9.02 15.99 0.52
C ARG A 44 -9.11 16.31 -0.97
N ALA A 45 -10.05 17.18 -1.33
CA ALA A 45 -10.09 17.76 -2.67
C ALA A 45 -9.12 18.94 -2.76
N VAL A 46 -8.24 18.93 -3.75
CA VAL A 46 -7.14 19.89 -3.89
C VAL A 46 -7.28 20.65 -5.20
N ARG A 47 -7.18 21.97 -5.10
CA ARG A 47 -7.14 22.89 -6.24
C ARG A 47 -6.06 23.95 -6.03
N ARG A 48 -5.66 24.60 -7.13
CA ARG A 48 -4.82 25.79 -7.08
C ARG A 48 -5.58 26.93 -6.37
N ARG A 49 -4.92 27.60 -5.44
CA ARG A 49 -5.39 28.86 -4.86
C ARG A 49 -4.98 29.99 -5.79
N GLU A 50 -5.96 30.77 -6.25
CA GLU A 50 -5.70 32.03 -6.95
C GLU A 50 -5.38 33.13 -5.92
N PRO A 51 -4.21 33.79 -6.01
CA PRO A 51 -3.87 34.88 -5.10
C PRO A 51 -4.85 36.06 -5.27
N GLY A 52 -5.38 36.58 -4.15
CA GLY A 52 -6.20 37.80 -4.14
C GLY A 52 -7.69 37.61 -4.46
N VAL A 53 -8.16 36.37 -4.66
CA VAL A 53 -9.59 36.07 -4.85
C VAL A 53 -10.10 35.25 -3.66
N ASP A 54 -11.00 35.84 -2.88
CA ASP A 54 -11.79 35.10 -1.89
C ASP A 54 -12.89 34.32 -2.63
N LEU A 55 -12.63 33.03 -2.86
CA LEU A 55 -13.53 32.01 -3.44
C LEU A 55 -14.28 32.46 -4.72
N PRO A 56 -13.83 32.05 -5.92
CA PRO A 56 -14.49 32.41 -7.17
C PRO A 56 -15.98 32.05 -7.16
N ARG A 57 -16.85 32.98 -7.58
CA ARG A 57 -18.30 32.75 -7.66
C ARG A 57 -18.70 31.78 -8.77
N ASP A 58 -17.91 31.70 -9.84
CA ASP A 58 -18.10 30.79 -10.98
C ASP A 58 -16.84 29.96 -11.19
N GLU A 59 -16.78 28.80 -10.52
CA GLU A 59 -15.62 27.92 -10.65
C GLU A 59 -15.71 27.07 -11.92
N LYS A 60 -14.63 27.12 -12.71
CA LYS A 60 -14.47 26.24 -13.88
C LYS A 60 -14.59 24.78 -13.45
N VAL A 61 -15.39 24.01 -14.17
CA VAL A 61 -15.50 22.55 -14.02
C VAL A 61 -14.19 21.92 -14.52
N LEU A 62 -13.36 21.43 -13.59
CA LEU A 62 -12.09 20.77 -13.86
C LEU A 62 -12.23 19.24 -13.81
N PRO A 63 -11.49 18.47 -14.63
CA PRO A 63 -11.46 17.02 -14.51
C PRO A 63 -10.87 16.59 -13.16
N TRP A 64 -11.47 15.59 -12.54
CA TRP A 64 -10.98 14.99 -11.31
C TRP A 64 -9.83 14.01 -11.57
N PHE A 65 -8.91 13.97 -10.63
CA PHE A 65 -7.76 13.06 -10.59
C PHE A 65 -7.72 12.41 -9.19
N LEU A 66 -8.23 11.19 -9.07
CA LEU A 66 -8.25 10.44 -7.82
C LEU A 66 -6.87 9.82 -7.56
N TYR A 67 -6.40 9.90 -6.33
CA TYR A 67 -5.23 9.17 -5.87
C TYR A 67 -5.63 8.02 -4.96
N LEU A 68 -5.11 6.83 -5.26
CA LEU A 68 -5.25 5.62 -4.45
C LEU A 68 -3.89 5.26 -3.86
N GLN A 69 -3.82 5.30 -2.53
CA GLN A 69 -2.60 5.04 -1.78
C GLN A 69 -2.25 3.54 -1.75
N GLY A 70 -0.95 3.25 -1.72
CA GLY A 70 -0.41 1.90 -1.53
C GLY A 70 -0.56 1.35 -0.10
N GLY A 71 0.08 0.23 0.16
CA GLY A 71 -0.04 -0.48 1.44
C GLY A 71 -0.21 -1.98 1.20
N PRO A 72 -1.36 -2.59 1.54
CA PRO A 72 -2.65 -1.98 1.90
C PRO A 72 -2.66 -1.30 3.28
N GLY A 73 -3.76 -0.62 3.62
CA GLY A 73 -3.97 -0.11 4.98
C GLY A 73 -3.33 1.23 5.31
N MET A 74 -2.75 1.93 4.35
CA MET A 74 -2.12 3.24 4.58
C MET A 74 -3.07 4.39 4.18
N PRO A 75 -3.12 5.50 4.93
CA PRO A 75 -3.89 6.68 4.57
C PRO A 75 -3.22 7.49 3.45
N SER A 76 -4.01 8.30 2.75
CA SER A 76 -3.47 9.21 1.76
C SER A 76 -2.62 10.30 2.45
N PRO A 77 -1.45 10.67 1.89
CA PRO A 77 -0.63 11.74 2.44
C PRO A 77 -1.35 13.09 2.42
N ALA A 78 -0.88 14.02 3.25
CA ALA A 78 -1.34 15.41 3.19
C ALA A 78 -0.83 16.08 1.90
N PRO A 79 -1.67 16.88 1.22
CA PRO A 79 -1.37 17.35 -0.14
C PRO A 79 -0.10 18.21 -0.27
N GLN A 80 0.28 18.94 0.78
CA GLN A 80 1.48 19.76 0.79
C GLN A 80 2.79 18.94 0.85
N ASP A 81 2.71 17.67 1.25
CA ASP A 81 3.87 16.77 1.40
C ASP A 81 4.07 15.88 0.16
N VAL A 82 3.27 16.09 -0.88
CA VAL A 82 3.24 15.25 -2.09
C VAL A 82 3.85 16.00 -3.26
N GLY A 83 5.04 15.57 -3.69
CA GLY A 83 5.81 16.26 -4.74
C GLY A 83 5.09 16.42 -6.08
N TRP A 84 4.27 15.44 -6.48
CA TRP A 84 3.60 15.46 -7.78
C TRP A 84 2.29 16.26 -7.83
N VAL A 85 1.77 16.74 -6.69
CA VAL A 85 0.48 17.46 -6.64
C VAL A 85 0.48 18.69 -7.54
N GLN A 86 1.54 19.50 -7.51
CA GLN A 86 1.62 20.71 -8.34
C GLN A 86 1.59 20.38 -9.83
N MET A 87 2.31 19.34 -10.24
CA MET A 87 2.36 18.92 -11.64
C MET A 87 0.97 18.53 -12.16
N VAL A 88 0.21 17.75 -11.39
CA VAL A 88 -1.16 17.35 -11.77
C VAL A 88 -2.09 18.57 -11.85
N LEU A 89 -1.96 19.52 -10.91
CA LEU A 89 -2.72 20.79 -10.98
C LEU A 89 -2.33 21.63 -12.21
N ASP A 90 -1.05 21.67 -12.58
CA ASP A 90 -0.55 22.38 -13.77
C ASP A 90 -1.06 21.76 -15.08
N ARG A 91 -1.30 20.45 -15.09
CA ARG A 91 -1.98 19.77 -16.20
C ARG A 91 -3.49 20.06 -16.27
N GLY A 92 -4.02 20.90 -15.38
CA GLY A 92 -5.41 21.36 -15.42
C GLY A 92 -6.41 20.45 -14.71
N TYR A 93 -5.95 19.58 -13.81
CA TYR A 93 -6.80 18.73 -12.98
C TYR A 93 -7.11 19.38 -11.63
N GLN A 94 -8.12 18.83 -10.96
CA GLN A 94 -8.26 18.90 -9.51
C GLN A 94 -8.06 17.50 -8.94
N ILE A 95 -7.52 17.40 -7.73
CA ILE A 95 -7.09 16.11 -7.16
C ILE A 95 -8.03 15.72 -6.03
N LEU A 96 -8.38 14.44 -5.93
CA LEU A 96 -8.97 13.87 -4.72
C LEU A 96 -7.96 12.90 -4.09
N LEU A 97 -7.47 13.26 -2.91
CA LEU A 97 -6.65 12.40 -2.05
C LEU A 97 -7.59 11.67 -1.09
N LEU A 98 -7.87 10.39 -1.35
CA LEU A 98 -8.85 9.60 -0.61
C LEU A 98 -8.16 8.72 0.44
N ASP A 99 -8.58 8.82 1.69
CA ASP A 99 -8.29 7.77 2.67
C ASP A 99 -9.21 6.59 2.34
N GLN A 100 -8.65 5.47 1.86
CA GLN A 100 -9.44 4.27 1.61
C GLN A 100 -10.14 3.81 2.89
N ARG A 101 -11.27 3.10 2.76
CA ARG A 101 -12.00 2.56 3.91
C ARG A 101 -11.05 1.87 4.90
N GLY A 102 -11.19 2.19 6.17
CA GLY A 102 -10.36 1.61 7.24
C GLY A 102 -9.00 2.27 7.45
N THR A 103 -8.67 3.34 6.73
CA THR A 103 -7.40 4.06 6.88
C THR A 103 -7.63 5.52 7.26
N GLY A 104 -6.64 6.14 7.92
CA GLY A 104 -6.64 7.59 8.20
C GLY A 104 -7.89 8.06 8.94
N LEU A 105 -8.65 8.97 8.31
CA LEU A 105 -9.91 9.48 8.86
C LEU A 105 -11.15 8.73 8.34
N SER A 106 -10.97 7.72 7.47
CA SER A 106 -12.02 6.87 6.92
C SER A 106 -12.33 5.68 7.82
N ALA A 107 -12.79 5.95 9.04
CA ALA A 107 -13.10 4.94 10.07
C ALA A 107 -11.93 3.95 10.29
N PRO A 108 -10.78 4.44 10.81
CA PRO A 108 -9.54 3.67 10.86
C PRO A 108 -9.68 2.37 11.64
N ILE A 109 -9.09 1.30 11.10
CA ILE A 109 -9.07 -0.02 11.72
C ILE A 109 -7.85 -0.15 12.63
N THR A 110 -8.14 -0.45 13.88
CA THR A 110 -7.20 -0.69 14.99
C THR A 110 -7.74 -1.85 15.82
N ALA A 111 -6.94 -2.43 16.71
CA ALA A 111 -7.42 -3.44 17.64
C ALA A 111 -8.58 -2.91 18.49
N ALA A 112 -8.46 -1.67 18.98
CA ALA A 112 -9.50 -1.03 19.77
C ALA A 112 -10.81 -0.85 19.01
N THR A 113 -10.77 -0.40 17.74
CA THR A 113 -11.99 -0.20 16.94
C THR A 113 -12.61 -1.52 16.48
N LEU A 114 -11.80 -2.54 16.19
CA LEU A 114 -12.31 -3.90 15.94
C LEU A 114 -12.93 -4.53 17.20
N GLY A 115 -12.40 -4.23 18.39
CA GLY A 115 -13.00 -4.63 19.66
C GLY A 115 -14.44 -4.13 19.83
N LEU A 116 -14.81 -3.01 19.20
CA LEU A 116 -16.18 -2.49 19.19
C LEU A 116 -17.12 -3.28 18.25
N VAL A 117 -16.58 -3.98 17.25
CA VAL A 117 -17.36 -4.78 16.29
C VAL A 117 -17.87 -6.07 16.93
N GLY A 118 -17.05 -6.70 17.77
CA GLY A 118 -17.42 -7.90 18.52
C GLY A 118 -16.29 -8.92 18.63
N ASP A 119 -16.65 -10.20 18.66
CA ASP A 119 -15.72 -11.33 18.68
C ASP A 119 -14.93 -11.48 17.37
N ALA A 120 -13.94 -12.37 17.37
CA ALA A 120 -13.06 -12.61 16.24
C ALA A 120 -13.81 -12.97 14.94
N VAL A 121 -14.95 -13.66 15.03
CA VAL A 121 -15.77 -14.00 13.85
C VAL A 121 -16.38 -12.75 13.27
N LYS A 122 -17.03 -11.90 14.09
CA LYS A 122 -17.60 -10.62 13.63
C LYS A 122 -16.53 -9.68 13.11
N GLN A 123 -15.36 -9.65 13.74
CA GLN A 123 -14.22 -8.86 13.28
C GLN A 123 -13.75 -9.33 11.89
N ALA A 124 -13.60 -10.63 11.68
CA ALA A 124 -13.23 -11.18 10.37
C ALA A 124 -14.30 -10.87 9.31
N GLU A 125 -15.59 -11.06 9.61
CA GLU A 125 -16.69 -10.69 8.71
C GLU A 125 -16.62 -9.22 8.29
N TYR A 126 -16.32 -8.33 9.24
CA TYR A 126 -16.14 -6.91 8.97
C TYR A 126 -14.89 -6.64 8.12
N LEU A 127 -13.75 -7.23 8.46
CA LEU A 127 -12.46 -7.08 7.76
C LEU A 127 -12.52 -7.51 6.28
N LYS A 128 -13.35 -8.50 5.93
CA LYS A 128 -13.57 -8.91 4.53
C LYS A 128 -14.08 -7.76 3.65
N LEU A 129 -14.72 -6.75 4.23
CA LEU A 129 -15.28 -5.59 3.52
C LEU A 129 -14.24 -4.52 3.17
N PHE A 130 -12.95 -4.71 3.48
CA PHE A 130 -11.88 -3.71 3.35
C PHE A 130 -10.93 -3.96 2.16
N ARG A 131 -11.32 -4.83 1.22
CA ARG A 131 -10.53 -5.15 0.02
C ARG A 131 -10.78 -4.19 -1.15
N ALA A 132 -9.97 -4.36 -2.20
CA ALA A 132 -9.96 -3.51 -3.39
C ALA A 132 -11.32 -3.40 -4.09
N ASP A 133 -12.12 -4.47 -4.09
CA ASP A 133 -13.45 -4.48 -4.70
C ASP A 133 -14.39 -3.47 -4.02
N ASN A 134 -14.41 -3.45 -2.70
CA ASN A 134 -15.21 -2.52 -1.92
C ASN A 134 -14.63 -1.09 -1.89
N ILE A 135 -13.30 -0.95 -1.92
CA ILE A 135 -12.64 0.36 -2.12
C ILE A 135 -13.06 0.99 -3.45
N VAL A 136 -13.10 0.21 -4.53
CA VAL A 136 -13.50 0.69 -5.86
C VAL A 136 -14.98 1.06 -5.90
N ARG A 137 -15.84 0.30 -5.21
CA ARG A 137 -17.26 0.67 -5.07
C ARG A 137 -17.44 2.00 -4.32
N ASP A 138 -16.61 2.29 -3.32
CA ASP A 138 -16.58 3.63 -2.68
C ASP A 138 -16.18 4.72 -3.64
N CYS A 139 -15.17 4.44 -4.47
CA CYS A 139 -14.70 5.37 -5.48
C CYS A 139 -15.85 5.71 -6.45
N GLU A 140 -16.59 4.72 -6.95
CA GLU A 140 -17.75 4.97 -7.82
C GLU A 140 -18.86 5.77 -7.11
N ALA A 141 -19.21 5.40 -5.89
CA ALA A 141 -20.23 6.11 -5.11
C ALA A 141 -19.85 7.59 -4.90
N ILE A 142 -18.58 7.85 -4.57
CA ILE A 142 -18.03 9.20 -4.40
C ILE A 142 -18.00 9.94 -5.75
N ARG A 143 -17.54 9.29 -6.84
CA ARG A 143 -17.50 9.89 -8.18
C ARG A 143 -18.87 10.38 -8.62
N GLU A 144 -19.90 9.53 -8.50
CA GLU A 144 -21.27 9.89 -8.83
C GLU A 144 -21.77 11.08 -7.99
N ASN A 145 -21.44 11.10 -6.69
CA ASN A 145 -21.80 12.20 -5.80
C ASN A 145 -21.13 13.53 -6.19
N ILE A 146 -19.80 13.57 -6.32
CA ILE A 146 -19.03 14.80 -6.58
C ILE A 146 -19.19 15.33 -8.01
N THR A 147 -19.61 14.48 -8.94
CA THR A 147 -19.87 14.84 -10.35
C THR A 147 -21.36 14.87 -10.70
N SER A 148 -22.24 14.86 -9.70
CA SER A 148 -23.71 14.87 -9.89
C SER A 148 -24.17 15.97 -10.86
N GLU A 149 -23.67 17.19 -10.66
CA GLU A 149 -23.95 18.38 -11.47
C GLU A 149 -23.03 18.54 -12.71
N TYR A 150 -22.12 17.61 -12.96
CA TYR A 150 -21.21 17.71 -14.11
C TYR A 150 -21.95 17.26 -15.39
N PRO A 151 -21.63 17.85 -16.56
CA PRO A 151 -22.05 17.30 -17.84
C PRO A 151 -21.65 15.81 -17.96
N PRO A 152 -22.47 14.94 -18.58
CA PRO A 152 -22.21 13.50 -18.66
C PRO A 152 -20.80 13.13 -19.15
N GLU A 153 -20.29 13.85 -20.14
CA GLU A 153 -18.97 13.65 -20.74
C GLU A 153 -17.80 14.03 -19.79
N LYS A 154 -18.08 14.73 -18.70
CA LYS A 154 -17.10 15.16 -17.68
C LYS A 154 -17.24 14.42 -16.35
N LYS A 155 -18.16 13.44 -16.24
CA LYS A 155 -18.35 12.65 -15.01
C LYS A 155 -17.28 11.58 -14.77
N LYS A 156 -16.50 11.24 -15.81
CA LYS A 156 -15.36 10.32 -15.70
C LYS A 156 -14.16 11.03 -15.05
N TRP A 157 -13.43 10.31 -14.20
CA TRP A 157 -12.22 10.84 -13.58
C TRP A 157 -10.97 10.05 -13.96
N SER A 158 -9.81 10.69 -13.83
CA SER A 158 -8.51 10.04 -13.96
C SER A 158 -8.12 9.42 -12.61
N VAL A 159 -7.37 8.32 -12.60
CA VAL A 159 -6.90 7.66 -11.37
C VAL A 159 -5.38 7.52 -11.39
N LEU A 160 -4.72 7.75 -10.27
CA LEU A 160 -3.32 7.38 -10.02
C LEU A 160 -3.25 6.44 -8.81
N GLY A 161 -2.76 5.22 -9.03
CA GLY A 161 -2.59 4.22 -7.99
C GLY A 161 -1.13 3.83 -7.78
N GLN A 162 -0.63 3.98 -6.55
CA GLN A 162 0.69 3.47 -6.16
C GLN A 162 0.55 2.09 -5.51
N SER A 163 1.38 1.11 -5.88
CA SER A 163 1.43 -0.19 -5.19
C SER A 163 0.02 -0.84 -5.10
N PHE A 164 -0.45 -1.24 -3.91
CA PHE A 164 -1.82 -1.69 -3.69
C PHE A 164 -2.91 -0.74 -4.23
N GLY A 165 -2.67 0.57 -4.23
CA GLY A 165 -3.56 1.54 -4.88
C GLY A 165 -3.66 1.34 -6.39
N GLY A 166 -2.59 0.87 -7.03
CA GLY A 166 -2.61 0.41 -8.42
C GLY A 166 -3.39 -0.90 -8.59
N PHE A 167 -3.35 -1.80 -7.60
CA PHE A 167 -4.17 -3.02 -7.61
C PHE A 167 -5.66 -2.66 -7.54
N CYS A 168 -6.01 -1.65 -6.74
CA CYS A 168 -7.34 -1.06 -6.73
C CYS A 168 -7.69 -0.45 -8.09
N ALA A 169 -6.77 0.27 -8.75
CA ALA A 169 -7.00 0.83 -10.08
C ALA A 169 -7.28 -0.24 -11.15
N VAL A 170 -6.59 -1.40 -11.12
CA VAL A 170 -6.86 -2.52 -12.04
C VAL A 170 -8.17 -3.25 -11.69
N THR A 171 -8.52 -3.33 -10.41
CA THR A 171 -9.87 -3.77 -9.98
C THR A 171 -10.96 -2.83 -10.53
N TYR A 172 -10.68 -1.53 -10.57
CA TYR A 172 -11.57 -0.51 -11.13
C TYR A 172 -11.77 -0.69 -12.64
N LEU A 173 -10.69 -0.89 -13.40
CA LEU A 173 -10.75 -1.20 -14.83
C LEU A 173 -11.55 -2.48 -15.12
N SER A 174 -11.49 -3.45 -14.21
CA SER A 174 -12.21 -4.72 -14.30
C SER A 174 -13.72 -4.57 -14.08
N LYS A 175 -14.12 -3.75 -13.10
CA LYS A 175 -15.51 -3.73 -12.60
C LYS A 175 -16.32 -2.52 -13.06
N PHE A 176 -15.70 -1.35 -13.22
CA PHE A 176 -16.38 -0.08 -13.54
C PHE A 176 -15.56 0.79 -14.51
N PRO A 177 -15.14 0.26 -15.67
CA PRO A 177 -14.34 1.01 -16.67
C PRO A 177 -15.05 2.27 -17.18
N GLU A 178 -16.38 2.31 -17.16
CA GLU A 178 -17.20 3.43 -17.60
C GLU A 178 -17.02 4.69 -16.75
N GLY A 179 -16.61 4.55 -15.48
CA GLY A 179 -16.29 5.66 -14.58
C GLY A 179 -14.93 6.30 -14.81
N LEU A 180 -14.08 5.67 -15.64
CA LEU A 180 -12.67 6.01 -15.77
C LEU A 180 -12.37 6.73 -17.08
N ARG A 181 -11.63 7.84 -16.97
CA ARG A 181 -11.11 8.60 -18.11
C ARG A 181 -9.76 8.05 -18.59
N GLU A 182 -8.86 7.79 -17.64
CA GLU A 182 -7.49 7.30 -17.85
C GLU A 182 -6.96 6.79 -16.50
N VAL A 183 -6.04 5.83 -16.52
CA VAL A 183 -5.46 5.23 -15.31
C VAL A 183 -3.95 5.30 -15.37
N PHE A 184 -3.36 5.79 -14.28
CA PHE A 184 -1.94 5.81 -14.02
C PHE A 184 -1.61 4.84 -12.88
N THR A 185 -0.54 4.06 -13.01
CA THR A 185 -0.05 3.21 -11.92
C THR A 185 1.45 3.37 -11.72
N THR A 186 1.91 3.20 -10.48
CA THR A 186 3.33 3.28 -10.11
C THR A 186 3.69 2.11 -9.22
N GLY A 187 4.49 1.18 -9.74
CA GLY A 187 4.80 -0.09 -9.05
C GLY A 187 3.54 -0.83 -8.62
N GLY A 188 2.48 -0.80 -9.43
CA GLY A 188 1.11 -1.11 -9.00
C GLY A 188 0.28 -1.93 -10.00
N LEU A 189 0.94 -2.67 -10.90
CA LEU A 189 0.25 -3.68 -11.72
C LEU A 189 0.17 -5.00 -10.93
N PRO A 190 -1.02 -5.45 -10.53
CA PRO A 190 -1.17 -6.66 -9.73
C PRO A 190 -0.83 -7.92 -10.51
N PRO A 191 -0.31 -8.97 -9.88
CA PRO A 191 -0.31 -10.30 -10.49
C PRO A 191 -1.75 -10.80 -10.65
N LEU A 192 -2.16 -11.09 -11.89
CA LEU A 192 -3.47 -11.70 -12.16
C LEU A 192 -3.40 -13.21 -11.86
N ARG A 193 -3.59 -13.57 -10.58
CA ARG A 193 -3.52 -14.92 -10.01
C ARG A 193 -4.67 -15.15 -9.03
N LYS A 194 -5.01 -16.41 -8.77
CA LYS A 194 -6.09 -16.79 -7.83
C LYS A 194 -5.66 -16.85 -6.36
N GLY A 195 -4.36 -16.93 -6.10
CA GLY A 195 -3.84 -17.02 -4.74
C GLY A 195 -2.42 -16.47 -4.63
N PRO A 196 -1.92 -16.33 -3.38
CA PRO A 196 -0.63 -15.73 -3.09
C PRO A 196 0.56 -16.61 -3.44
N ASP A 197 0.46 -17.94 -3.45
CA ASP A 197 1.60 -18.87 -3.65
C ASP A 197 2.54 -18.49 -4.82
N PRO A 198 2.07 -18.37 -6.07
CA PRO A 198 2.94 -18.03 -7.20
C PRO A 198 3.50 -16.60 -7.15
N VAL A 199 2.87 -15.72 -6.36
CA VAL A 199 3.35 -14.35 -6.15
C VAL A 199 4.48 -14.37 -5.12
N LEU A 200 4.23 -15.02 -3.98
CA LEU A 200 5.15 -15.04 -2.87
C LEU A 200 6.43 -15.79 -3.21
N GLU A 201 6.35 -16.89 -3.99
CA GLU A 201 7.54 -17.57 -4.55
C GLU A 201 8.48 -16.59 -5.27
N ARG A 202 7.93 -15.71 -6.13
CA ARG A 202 8.72 -14.70 -6.87
C ARG A 202 9.26 -13.59 -5.97
N THR A 203 8.48 -13.16 -4.99
CA THR A 203 8.95 -12.13 -4.04
C THR A 203 10.05 -12.69 -3.11
N TYR A 204 10.02 -13.98 -2.76
CA TYR A 204 11.10 -14.64 -2.03
C TYR A 204 12.40 -14.74 -2.86
N GLU A 205 12.30 -15.08 -4.14
CA GLU A 205 13.44 -15.02 -5.07
C GLU A 205 14.04 -13.61 -5.09
N LYS A 206 13.20 -12.58 -5.23
CA LYS A 206 13.67 -11.20 -5.31
C LYS A 206 14.28 -10.71 -3.99
N VAL A 207 13.69 -11.02 -2.83
CA VAL A 207 14.28 -10.63 -1.55
C VAL A 207 15.58 -11.40 -1.26
N GLN A 208 15.77 -12.60 -1.81
CA GLN A 208 17.06 -13.29 -1.79
C GLN A 208 18.13 -12.45 -2.53
N GLU A 209 17.86 -12.02 -3.77
CA GLU A 209 18.77 -11.16 -4.53
C GLU A 209 19.08 -9.84 -3.79
N ARG A 210 18.08 -9.26 -3.11
CA ARG A 210 18.28 -8.03 -2.34
C ARG A 210 19.13 -8.23 -1.09
N ASN A 211 19.02 -9.38 -0.42
CA ASN A 211 19.91 -9.76 0.68
C ASN A 211 21.35 -9.96 0.18
N GLU A 212 21.53 -10.61 -0.97
CA GLU A 212 22.85 -10.77 -1.59
C GLU A 212 23.47 -9.40 -1.93
N ALA A 213 22.68 -8.47 -2.46
CA ALA A 213 23.11 -7.09 -2.69
C ALA A 213 23.47 -6.34 -1.40
N TYR A 214 22.71 -6.53 -0.32
CA TYR A 214 22.99 -5.96 1.01
C TYR A 214 24.35 -6.44 1.54
N TYR A 215 24.55 -7.75 1.62
CA TYR A 215 25.80 -8.33 2.14
C TYR A 215 26.99 -8.13 1.20
N SER A 216 26.77 -8.01 -0.10
CA SER A 216 27.84 -7.60 -1.02
C SER A 216 28.30 -6.16 -0.79
N LYS A 217 27.39 -5.28 -0.36
CA LYS A 217 27.69 -3.87 -0.07
C LYS A 217 28.29 -3.68 1.33
N PHE A 218 27.79 -4.43 2.31
CA PHE A 218 28.20 -4.38 3.72
C PHE A 218 28.59 -5.79 4.21
N PRO A 219 29.72 -6.35 3.75
CA PRO A 219 30.13 -7.72 4.10
C PRO A 219 30.36 -7.92 5.59
N GLU A 220 30.72 -6.86 6.32
CA GLU A 220 30.90 -6.89 7.77
C GLU A 220 29.58 -7.06 8.54
N ASP A 221 28.43 -6.76 7.92
CA ASP A 221 27.14 -6.93 8.57
C ASP A 221 26.78 -8.41 8.76
N VAL A 222 27.43 -9.34 8.06
CA VAL A 222 27.27 -10.79 8.31
C VAL A 222 27.57 -11.13 9.76
N SER A 223 28.68 -10.62 10.31
CA SER A 223 29.08 -10.87 11.69
C SER A 223 28.22 -10.07 12.67
N ARG A 224 27.92 -8.80 12.35
CA ARG A 224 27.07 -7.93 13.19
C ARG A 224 25.67 -8.50 13.36
N VAL A 225 25.03 -8.93 12.27
CA VAL A 225 23.68 -9.52 12.32
C VAL A 225 23.68 -10.82 13.12
N ASN A 226 24.62 -11.73 12.88
CA ASN A 226 24.73 -12.95 13.68
C ASN A 226 24.88 -12.66 15.19
N TYR A 227 25.70 -11.66 15.55
CA TYR A 227 25.87 -11.23 16.93
C TYR A 227 24.56 -10.69 17.53
N ILE A 228 23.86 -9.80 16.82
CA ILE A 228 22.59 -9.23 17.25
C ILE A 228 21.54 -10.32 17.43
N LEU A 229 21.39 -11.22 16.48
CA LEU A 229 20.37 -12.28 16.56
C LEU A 229 20.63 -13.23 17.74
N ARG A 230 21.89 -13.56 18.04
CA ARG A 230 22.23 -14.34 19.26
C ARG A 230 21.85 -13.59 20.52
N TYR A 231 22.17 -12.29 20.60
CA TYR A 231 21.76 -11.46 21.73
C TYR A 231 20.24 -11.46 21.91
N LEU A 232 19.47 -11.28 20.83
CA LEU A 232 18.00 -11.29 20.86
C LEU A 232 17.40 -12.67 21.16
N ASN A 233 18.10 -13.75 20.83
CA ASN A 233 17.68 -15.10 21.18
C ASN A 233 17.81 -15.35 22.69
N ASP A 234 18.88 -14.84 23.30
CA ASP A 234 19.21 -15.10 24.70
C ASP A 234 18.61 -14.07 25.66
N ASN A 235 18.14 -12.93 25.14
CA ASN A 235 17.62 -11.81 25.93
C ASN A 235 16.25 -11.37 25.44
N ARG A 236 15.33 -11.13 26.38
CA ARG A 236 14.02 -10.54 26.08
C ARG A 236 14.12 -9.02 26.00
N VAL A 237 14.18 -8.48 24.79
CA VAL A 237 14.27 -7.03 24.54
C VAL A 237 12.87 -6.42 24.36
N GLN A 238 12.45 -5.58 25.29
CA GLN A 238 11.16 -4.89 25.24
C GLN A 238 11.22 -3.69 24.28
N LEU A 239 10.23 -3.59 23.39
CA LEU A 239 9.95 -2.40 22.58
C LEU A 239 8.81 -1.59 23.21
N PRO A 240 8.62 -0.32 22.81
CA PRO A 240 7.44 0.46 23.18
C PRO A 240 6.10 -0.23 22.92
N ALA A 241 6.02 -1.04 21.84
CA ALA A 241 4.86 -1.88 21.52
C ALA A 241 5.34 -3.31 21.17
N GLY A 242 5.28 -4.21 22.16
CA GLY A 242 5.69 -5.61 22.04
C GLY A 242 7.17 -5.89 22.29
N VAL A 243 7.70 -6.95 21.68
CA VAL A 243 9.05 -7.49 21.96
C VAL A 243 9.85 -7.57 20.66
N LEU A 244 11.14 -7.22 20.72
CA LEU A 244 12.07 -7.40 19.61
C LEU A 244 12.62 -8.82 19.62
N THR A 245 12.02 -9.70 18.82
CA THR A 245 12.52 -11.06 18.59
C THR A 245 13.54 -11.08 17.43
N PRO A 246 14.35 -12.15 17.28
CA PRO A 246 15.20 -12.33 16.09
C PRO A 246 14.42 -12.20 14.78
N SER A 247 13.23 -12.82 14.68
CA SER A 247 12.40 -12.75 13.48
C SER A 247 11.85 -11.35 13.22
N ARG A 248 11.45 -10.61 14.27
CA ARG A 248 11.02 -9.20 14.13
C ARG A 248 12.19 -8.30 13.70
N PHE A 249 13.41 -8.56 14.16
CA PHE A 249 14.58 -7.84 13.67
C PHE A 249 14.84 -8.12 12.18
N LEU A 250 14.68 -9.38 11.74
CA LEU A 250 14.85 -9.76 10.34
C LEU A 250 13.77 -9.18 9.41
N SER A 251 12.64 -8.71 9.92
CA SER A 251 11.64 -8.01 9.11
C SER A 251 12.08 -6.63 8.63
N LEU A 252 13.21 -6.10 9.14
CA LEU A 252 13.84 -4.88 8.63
C LEU A 252 14.14 -4.96 7.12
N GLY A 253 14.30 -6.17 6.58
CA GLY A 253 14.51 -6.41 5.15
C GLY A 253 13.38 -5.92 4.25
N LEU A 254 12.19 -5.63 4.80
CA LEU A 254 11.14 -4.88 4.09
C LEU A 254 11.72 -3.65 3.39
N SER A 255 12.67 -2.94 4.01
CA SER A 255 13.26 -1.73 3.43
C SER A 255 14.10 -1.96 2.17
N PHE A 256 14.59 -3.18 1.91
CA PHE A 256 15.55 -3.45 0.84
C PHE A 256 15.03 -3.17 -0.58
N GLY A 257 13.70 -3.14 -0.77
CA GLY A 257 13.06 -2.77 -2.03
C GLY A 257 12.92 -1.26 -2.27
N MET A 258 13.31 -0.42 -1.31
CA MET A 258 13.21 1.04 -1.42
C MET A 258 14.56 1.68 -1.75
N ARG A 259 14.52 2.83 -2.44
CA ARG A 259 15.72 3.67 -2.62
C ARG A 259 16.28 4.08 -1.25
N GLY A 260 17.56 3.78 -1.00
CA GLY A 260 18.24 4.05 0.28
C GLY A 260 18.00 3.00 1.37
N GLY A 261 17.20 1.96 1.10
CA GLY A 261 16.85 0.96 2.10
C GLY A 261 18.04 0.16 2.63
N LEU A 262 18.98 -0.24 1.76
CA LEU A 262 20.17 -1.00 2.18
C LEU A 262 21.02 -0.19 3.18
N ASP A 263 21.29 1.07 2.87
CA ASP A 263 22.04 1.99 3.74
C ASP A 263 21.33 2.22 5.07
N SER A 264 20.00 2.41 5.05
CA SER A 264 19.22 2.60 6.28
C SER A 264 19.26 1.39 7.20
N ILE A 265 19.27 0.16 6.66
CA ILE A 265 19.35 -1.05 7.49
C ILE A 265 20.77 -1.23 8.03
N HIS A 266 21.79 -0.94 7.23
CA HIS A 266 23.17 -0.92 7.70
C HIS A 266 23.35 0.05 8.90
N ASP A 267 22.81 1.27 8.81
CA ASP A 267 22.88 2.24 9.91
C ASP A 267 22.23 1.72 11.21
N ILE A 268 21.11 0.99 11.08
CA ILE A 268 20.45 0.34 12.23
C ILE A 268 21.33 -0.78 12.79
N VAL A 269 21.84 -1.67 11.94
CA VAL A 269 22.70 -2.80 12.35
C VAL A 269 23.96 -2.30 13.04
N LEU A 270 24.64 -1.30 12.47
CA LEU A 270 25.83 -0.68 13.04
C LEU A 270 25.54 -0.05 14.41
N ARG A 271 24.43 0.70 14.52
CA ARG A 271 24.00 1.30 15.80
C ARG A 271 23.74 0.25 16.87
N VAL A 272 22.99 -0.80 16.55
CA VAL A 272 22.61 -1.86 17.49
C VAL A 272 23.85 -2.60 17.97
N GLN A 273 24.73 -3.02 17.05
CA GLN A 273 25.97 -3.69 17.43
C GLN A 273 26.87 -2.81 18.31
N ASN A 274 27.06 -1.53 17.96
CA ASN A 274 27.85 -0.61 18.77
C ASN A 274 27.30 -0.44 20.19
N GLU A 275 25.98 -0.30 20.35
CA GLU A 275 25.37 -0.15 21.69
C GLU A 275 25.47 -1.43 22.52
N LEU A 276 25.29 -2.60 21.92
CA LEU A 276 25.47 -3.87 22.61
C LEU A 276 26.92 -4.08 23.04
N GLU A 277 27.91 -3.73 22.22
CA GLU A 277 29.32 -3.83 22.61
C GLU A 277 29.72 -2.82 23.70
N THR A 278 29.17 -1.61 23.64
CA THR A 278 29.55 -0.52 24.56
C THR A 278 28.85 -0.64 25.91
N PHE A 279 27.55 -0.97 25.89
CA PHE A 279 26.68 -0.87 27.06
C PHE A 279 26.03 -2.20 27.45
N ASN A 280 26.12 -3.24 26.60
CA ASN A 280 25.39 -4.50 26.76
C ASN A 280 23.88 -4.30 26.96
N LEU A 281 23.34 -3.26 26.32
CA LEU A 281 21.92 -2.91 26.30
C LEU A 281 21.63 -2.03 25.08
N LEU A 282 20.34 -1.92 24.72
CA LEU A 282 19.87 -0.98 23.69
C LEU A 282 19.23 0.23 24.33
N THR A 283 19.60 1.41 23.88
CA THR A 283 19.10 2.68 24.44
C THR A 283 17.71 3.02 23.90
N THR A 284 16.97 3.88 24.61
CA THR A 284 15.63 4.33 24.20
C THR A 284 15.57 4.86 22.75
N PRO A 285 16.54 5.67 22.26
CA PRO A 285 16.58 6.06 20.85
C PRO A 285 16.63 4.87 19.89
N THR A 286 17.48 3.87 20.16
CA THR A 286 17.63 2.68 19.32
C THR A 286 16.38 1.80 19.36
N LEU A 287 15.77 1.61 20.54
CA LEU A 287 14.51 0.89 20.68
C LEU A 287 13.37 1.56 19.91
N SER A 288 13.32 2.90 19.92
CA SER A 288 12.32 3.66 19.14
C SER A 288 12.51 3.49 17.63
N ILE A 289 13.77 3.54 17.14
CA ILE A 289 14.09 3.28 15.73
C ILE A 289 13.64 1.87 15.32
N LEU A 290 14.00 0.86 16.11
CA LEU A 290 13.64 -0.53 15.83
C LEU A 290 12.13 -0.76 15.86
N ASN A 291 11.44 -0.14 16.83
CA ASN A 291 9.98 -0.20 16.89
C ASN A 291 9.35 0.37 15.62
N ASN A 292 9.74 1.59 15.23
CA ASN A 292 9.17 2.26 14.06
C ASN A 292 9.49 1.55 12.74
N ALA A 293 10.67 0.94 12.64
CA ALA A 293 11.10 0.23 11.44
C ALA A 293 10.47 -1.18 11.29
N THR A 294 9.87 -1.73 12.35
CA THR A 294 9.32 -3.10 12.37
C THR A 294 7.84 -3.18 12.73
N THR A 295 7.20 -2.07 13.10
CA THR A 295 5.80 -2.05 13.57
C THR A 295 4.80 -2.00 12.41
N PHE A 296 3.71 -2.76 12.56
CA PHE A 296 2.48 -2.59 11.78
C PHE A 296 1.30 -2.07 12.64
N ASP A 297 1.56 -1.71 13.89
CA ASP A 297 0.53 -1.38 14.89
C ASP A 297 -0.31 -0.16 14.47
N ASN A 298 0.31 0.77 13.75
CA ASN A 298 -0.37 1.97 13.25
C ASN A 298 -1.22 1.70 11.99
N ASN A 299 -1.07 0.54 11.36
CA ASN A 299 -1.74 0.19 10.09
C ASN A 299 -2.02 -1.32 10.03
N ILE A 300 -2.79 -1.86 10.98
CA ILE A 300 -2.98 -3.31 11.14
C ILE A 300 -3.59 -3.99 9.90
N LEU A 301 -4.30 -3.24 9.06
CA LEU A 301 -4.81 -3.74 7.77
C LEU A 301 -3.70 -4.23 6.85
N TYR A 302 -2.50 -3.64 6.93
CA TYR A 302 -1.34 -4.14 6.18
C TYR A 302 -1.07 -5.59 6.57
N ALA A 303 -0.94 -5.88 7.87
CA ALA A 303 -0.66 -7.22 8.36
C ALA A 303 -1.84 -8.20 8.15
N VAL A 304 -3.07 -7.77 8.45
CA VAL A 304 -4.25 -8.64 8.44
C VAL A 304 -4.70 -9.01 7.02
N LEU A 305 -4.63 -8.07 6.07
CA LEU A 305 -5.12 -8.28 4.70
C LEU A 305 -4.02 -8.48 3.66
N HIS A 306 -2.74 -8.54 4.06
CA HIS A 306 -1.60 -8.59 3.13
C HIS A 306 -1.78 -9.67 2.06
N GLU A 307 -1.99 -10.92 2.46
CA GLU A 307 -2.12 -12.03 1.50
C GLU A 307 -3.51 -12.06 0.84
N ALA A 308 -4.53 -11.53 1.52
CA ALA A 308 -5.89 -11.45 1.01
C ALA A 308 -6.00 -10.53 -0.22
N ILE A 309 -5.03 -9.63 -0.46
CA ILE A 309 -5.01 -8.83 -1.69
C ILE A 309 -4.78 -9.67 -2.95
N TYR A 310 -4.28 -10.91 -2.83
CA TYR A 310 -4.04 -11.83 -3.95
C TYR A 310 -5.11 -12.93 -4.10
N CYS A 311 -6.00 -13.08 -3.12
CA CYS A 311 -6.92 -14.21 -3.04
C CYS A 311 -8.17 -14.03 -3.93
N GLN A 312 -8.50 -15.01 -4.76
CA GLN A 312 -9.71 -15.05 -5.60
C GLN A 312 -10.24 -16.49 -5.62
N GLY A 313 -11.29 -16.76 -4.84
CA GLY A 313 -11.86 -18.10 -4.68
C GLY A 313 -10.99 -19.10 -3.89
N GLU A 314 -9.91 -18.65 -3.24
CA GLU A 314 -8.98 -19.48 -2.49
C GLU A 314 -8.49 -18.78 -1.22
N ALA A 315 -8.15 -19.54 -0.17
CA ALA A 315 -7.60 -19.03 1.08
C ALA A 315 -6.07 -18.89 1.02
N SER A 316 -5.52 -17.86 1.66
CA SER A 316 -4.06 -17.68 1.70
C SER A 316 -3.36 -18.73 2.57
N ASN A 317 -4.03 -19.17 3.63
CA ASN A 317 -3.56 -20.17 4.60
C ASN A 317 -2.15 -19.87 5.16
N TRP A 318 -1.86 -18.60 5.44
CA TRP A 318 -0.53 -18.15 5.86
C TRP A 318 0.54 -18.60 4.86
N CYS A 319 0.41 -18.13 3.63
CA CYS A 319 1.21 -18.54 2.49
C CYS A 319 2.71 -18.33 2.73
N ALA A 320 3.09 -17.18 3.28
CA ALA A 320 4.47 -16.87 3.65
C ALA A 320 5.07 -17.90 4.62
N GLU A 321 4.35 -18.23 5.69
CA GLU A 321 4.77 -19.22 6.69
C GLU A 321 4.95 -20.61 6.08
N ARG A 322 4.08 -21.00 5.15
CA ARG A 322 4.22 -22.27 4.42
C ARG A 322 5.42 -22.28 3.47
N LEU A 323 5.63 -21.18 2.74
CA LEU A 323 6.61 -21.11 1.67
C LEU A 323 8.04 -20.90 2.17
N ILE A 324 8.24 -20.19 3.27
CA ILE A 324 9.59 -19.88 3.79
C ILE A 324 10.43 -21.14 4.05
N ALA A 325 9.80 -22.28 4.35
CA ALA A 325 10.49 -23.57 4.52
C ALA A 325 11.22 -24.05 3.26
N ARG A 326 10.81 -23.58 2.07
CA ARG A 326 11.47 -23.89 0.78
C ARG A 326 12.74 -23.08 0.56
N PHE A 327 12.95 -22.00 1.33
CA PHE A 327 14.07 -21.08 1.16
C PHE A 327 15.00 -21.16 2.37
N SER A 328 15.95 -22.10 2.31
CA SER A 328 16.83 -22.46 3.43
C SER A 328 17.70 -21.32 3.98
N GLN A 329 17.88 -20.24 3.20
CA GLN A 329 18.65 -19.04 3.53
C GLN A 329 17.93 -18.14 4.55
N PHE A 330 16.60 -18.20 4.62
CA PHE A 330 15.79 -17.47 5.62
C PHE A 330 15.61 -18.25 6.93
N GLN A 331 16.23 -19.44 7.03
CA GLN A 331 16.21 -20.24 8.26
C GLN A 331 17.38 -19.80 9.15
N ASN A 332 17.07 -19.40 10.39
CA ASN A 332 18.07 -18.94 11.37
C ASN A 332 18.96 -20.09 11.84
N LYS A 333 20.20 -20.18 11.32
CA LYS A 333 21.14 -21.28 11.65
C LYS A 333 22.18 -20.93 12.72
N PHE A 334 22.36 -19.66 13.05
CA PHE A 334 23.34 -19.15 14.05
C PHE A 334 24.76 -19.71 13.91
N ASP A 335 25.14 -20.18 12.73
CA ASP A 335 26.42 -20.86 12.43
C ASP A 335 27.51 -19.89 11.92
N GLY A 336 27.22 -18.59 11.87
CA GLY A 336 28.12 -17.56 11.35
C GLY A 336 28.02 -17.33 9.85
N SER A 337 27.17 -18.09 9.15
CA SER A 337 26.80 -17.82 7.76
C SER A 337 25.89 -16.57 7.65
N PRO A 338 25.80 -15.90 6.49
CA PRO A 338 24.86 -14.81 6.28
C PRO A 338 23.42 -15.25 6.55
N VAL A 339 22.71 -14.52 7.43
CA VAL A 339 21.29 -14.76 7.73
C VAL A 339 20.45 -13.79 6.92
N PHE A 340 19.45 -14.28 6.19
CA PHE A 340 18.69 -13.42 5.29
C PHE A 340 17.53 -12.74 6.01
N PHE A 341 17.42 -11.43 5.83
CA PHE A 341 16.27 -10.63 6.25
C PHE A 341 15.05 -10.98 5.39
N THR A 342 13.87 -10.97 5.98
CA THR A 342 12.61 -11.17 5.25
C THR A 342 12.11 -9.86 4.62
N GLY A 343 11.27 -9.98 3.59
CA GLY A 343 10.69 -8.84 2.87
C GLY A 343 9.32 -8.42 3.40
N GLU A 344 8.38 -8.20 2.50
CA GLU A 344 7.00 -7.75 2.80
C GLU A 344 6.08 -8.81 3.39
N MET A 345 6.52 -10.06 3.39
CA MET A 345 5.74 -11.19 3.85
C MET A 345 5.31 -11.02 5.32
N ILE A 346 4.07 -11.40 5.60
CA ILE A 346 3.49 -11.39 6.96
C ILE A 346 3.42 -12.81 7.50
N TYR A 347 3.84 -12.99 8.74
CA TYR A 347 3.89 -14.28 9.40
C TYR A 347 3.08 -14.29 10.70
N PRO A 348 2.53 -15.43 11.13
CA PRO A 348 1.79 -15.54 12.38
C PRO A 348 2.56 -15.02 13.61
N HIS A 349 3.88 -15.26 13.67
CA HIS A 349 4.72 -14.83 14.80
C HIS A 349 4.80 -13.29 14.95
N MET A 350 4.50 -12.52 13.90
CA MET A 350 4.44 -11.06 13.98
C MET A 350 3.31 -10.62 14.93
N PHE A 351 2.19 -11.35 14.94
CA PHE A 351 1.05 -11.09 15.84
C PHE A 351 1.36 -11.48 17.29
N GLU A 352 2.37 -12.33 17.53
CA GLU A 352 2.78 -12.72 18.89
C GLU A 352 3.78 -11.72 19.50
N SER A 353 4.54 -11.03 18.64
CA SER A 353 5.57 -10.08 19.05
C SER A 353 5.11 -8.62 19.12
N SER A 354 3.86 -8.33 18.74
CA SER A 354 3.23 -7.01 18.77
C SER A 354 2.02 -6.99 19.69
N ASP A 355 1.90 -5.94 20.51
CA ASP A 355 0.78 -5.76 21.44
C ASP A 355 -0.54 -5.41 20.72
N GLU A 356 -0.46 -4.63 19.63
CA GLU A 356 -1.65 -4.24 18.85
C GLU A 356 -2.11 -5.40 17.97
N LEU A 357 -1.20 -6.03 17.22
CA LEU A 357 -1.53 -7.17 16.36
C LEU A 357 -2.00 -8.37 17.17
N GLY A 358 -1.40 -8.62 18.35
CA GLY A 358 -1.79 -9.76 19.20
C GLY A 358 -3.26 -9.76 19.59
N GLN A 359 -3.86 -8.57 19.75
CA GLN A 359 -5.29 -8.44 20.07
C GLN A 359 -6.22 -8.86 18.92
N VAL A 360 -5.73 -8.87 17.68
CA VAL A 360 -6.52 -9.20 16.48
C VAL A 360 -6.08 -10.52 15.82
N LYS A 361 -5.17 -11.28 16.44
CA LYS A 361 -4.63 -12.52 15.88
C LYS A 361 -5.72 -13.52 15.49
N ALA A 362 -6.71 -13.73 16.36
CA ALA A 362 -7.79 -14.69 16.09
C ALA A 362 -8.62 -14.30 14.84
N ALA A 363 -8.87 -13.01 14.62
CA ALA A 363 -9.53 -12.54 13.41
C ALA A 363 -8.63 -12.71 12.16
N ALA A 364 -7.33 -12.45 12.30
CA ALA A 364 -6.35 -12.66 11.23
C ALA A 364 -6.25 -14.15 10.82
N ASP A 365 -6.28 -15.08 11.79
CA ASP A 365 -6.30 -16.52 11.52
C ASP A 365 -7.55 -16.93 10.71
N ILE A 366 -8.72 -16.34 11.00
CA ILE A 366 -9.96 -16.57 10.24
C ILE A 366 -9.85 -16.01 8.82
N ILE A 367 -9.30 -14.79 8.67
CA ILE A 367 -9.08 -14.17 7.36
C ILE A 367 -8.14 -15.01 6.50
N ALA A 368 -7.04 -15.52 7.07
CA ALA A 368 -6.08 -16.37 6.36
C ALA A 368 -6.72 -17.68 5.89
N ALA A 369 -7.66 -18.25 6.66
CA ALA A 369 -8.36 -19.49 6.33
C ALA A 369 -9.58 -19.30 5.39
N TYR A 370 -10.03 -18.08 5.16
CA TYR A 370 -11.24 -17.81 4.37
C TYR A 370 -10.99 -18.03 2.87
N SER A 371 -11.74 -18.95 2.26
CA SER A 371 -11.56 -19.35 0.85
C SER A 371 -12.60 -18.81 -0.12
N GLU A 372 -13.68 -18.20 0.37
CA GLU A 372 -14.80 -17.75 -0.47
C GLU A 372 -14.62 -16.28 -0.90
N TRP A 373 -13.39 -15.91 -1.29
CA TRP A 373 -13.10 -14.56 -1.76
C TRP A 373 -13.69 -14.32 -3.15
N PRO A 374 -14.36 -13.18 -3.41
CA PRO A 374 -14.79 -12.83 -4.75
C PRO A 374 -13.58 -12.52 -5.64
N ASP A 375 -13.79 -12.68 -6.96
CA ASP A 375 -12.82 -12.26 -7.96
C ASP A 375 -12.60 -10.73 -7.90
N LEU A 376 -11.33 -10.34 -7.84
CA LEU A 376 -10.90 -8.95 -7.91
C LEU A 376 -10.79 -8.47 -9.36
N TYR A 377 -10.38 -9.36 -10.27
CA TYR A 377 -10.05 -9.00 -11.65
C TYR A 377 -10.93 -9.76 -12.65
N ASP A 378 -11.43 -9.05 -13.64
CA ASP A 378 -12.12 -9.63 -14.81
C ASP A 378 -11.16 -9.54 -16.00
N GLU A 379 -10.42 -10.63 -16.25
CA GLU A 379 -9.43 -10.68 -17.34
C GLU A 379 -10.07 -10.50 -18.72
N ALA A 380 -11.32 -10.93 -18.91
CA ALA A 380 -12.02 -10.77 -20.18
C ALA A 380 -12.38 -9.30 -20.43
N GLN A 381 -12.71 -8.55 -19.37
CA GLN A 381 -12.84 -7.10 -19.45
C GLN A 381 -11.49 -6.43 -19.69
N LEU A 382 -10.45 -6.76 -18.93
CA LEU A 382 -9.12 -6.14 -19.12
C LEU A 382 -8.60 -6.32 -20.56
N ALA A 383 -8.86 -7.47 -21.19
CA ALA A 383 -8.47 -7.74 -22.58
C ALA A 383 -9.22 -6.90 -23.63
N LYS A 384 -10.42 -6.38 -23.31
CA LYS A 384 -11.20 -5.49 -24.20
C LYS A 384 -11.19 -4.02 -23.74
N ASN A 385 -10.36 -3.69 -22.75
CA ASN A 385 -10.26 -2.35 -22.17
C ASN A 385 -10.10 -1.24 -23.22
N GLU A 386 -10.80 -0.13 -23.01
CA GLU A 386 -10.75 1.09 -23.84
C GLU A 386 -10.22 2.30 -23.08
N VAL A 387 -10.07 2.20 -21.75
CA VAL A 387 -9.54 3.28 -20.91
C VAL A 387 -8.03 3.33 -21.10
N PRO A 388 -7.41 4.47 -21.46
CA PRO A 388 -5.95 4.57 -21.54
C PRO A 388 -5.28 4.23 -20.20
N VAL A 389 -4.25 3.39 -20.23
CA VAL A 389 -3.50 2.98 -19.03
C VAL A 389 -2.01 3.24 -19.20
N PHE A 390 -1.42 3.94 -18.23
CA PHE A 390 0.00 4.30 -18.22
C PHE A 390 0.63 3.83 -16.91
N SER A 391 1.62 2.96 -16.99
CA SER A 391 2.20 2.33 -15.81
C SER A 391 3.70 2.55 -15.71
N ALA A 392 4.18 3.03 -14.57
CA ALA A 392 5.59 2.93 -14.22
C ALA A 392 5.86 1.57 -13.58
N THR A 393 6.79 0.82 -14.17
CA THR A 393 7.21 -0.52 -13.71
C THR A 393 8.70 -0.51 -13.43
N PHE A 394 9.09 -1.01 -12.26
CA PHE A 394 10.49 -1.01 -11.83
C PHE A 394 11.08 -2.43 -12.01
N VAL A 395 12.25 -2.51 -12.63
CA VAL A 395 12.91 -3.80 -12.94
C VAL A 395 13.30 -4.53 -11.65
N ASP A 396 13.84 -3.78 -10.68
CA ASP A 396 14.32 -4.30 -9.39
C ASP A 396 13.28 -4.14 -8.26
N ASP A 397 11.99 -4.09 -8.60
CA ASP A 397 10.92 -4.02 -7.61
C ASP A 397 10.87 -5.31 -6.79
N MET A 398 11.05 -5.17 -5.47
CA MET A 398 11.01 -6.30 -4.53
C MET A 398 9.58 -6.75 -4.21
N TYR A 399 8.60 -5.86 -4.35
CA TYR A 399 7.23 -6.06 -3.87
C TYR A 399 6.30 -6.47 -5.02
N VAL A 400 6.42 -5.76 -6.14
CA VAL A 400 5.61 -6.03 -7.33
C VAL A 400 6.52 -6.54 -8.43
N HIS A 401 6.72 -7.86 -8.43
CA HIS A 401 7.71 -8.53 -9.29
C HIS A 401 7.56 -8.16 -10.77
N TYR A 402 8.64 -7.69 -11.39
CA TYR A 402 8.67 -7.17 -12.76
C TYR A 402 7.97 -8.07 -13.79
N ALA A 403 8.28 -9.37 -13.81
CA ALA A 403 7.69 -10.29 -14.77
C ALA A 403 6.16 -10.43 -14.60
N LEU A 404 5.67 -10.44 -13.35
CA LEU A 404 4.24 -10.53 -13.08
C LEU A 404 3.52 -9.24 -13.48
N ALA A 405 4.14 -8.08 -13.21
CA ALA A 405 3.64 -6.79 -13.67
C ALA A 405 3.59 -6.68 -15.20
N ALA A 406 4.62 -7.16 -15.90
CA ALA A 406 4.69 -7.18 -17.36
C ALA A 406 3.63 -8.11 -17.98
N GLU A 407 3.40 -9.29 -17.39
CA GLU A 407 2.29 -10.18 -17.80
C GLU A 407 0.93 -9.48 -17.68
N THR A 408 0.70 -8.77 -16.57
CA THR A 408 -0.54 -8.01 -16.36
C THR A 408 -0.69 -6.87 -17.36
N ALA A 409 0.38 -6.12 -17.63
CA ALA A 409 0.37 -5.07 -18.65
C ALA A 409 -0.03 -5.63 -20.02
N ALA A 410 0.51 -6.78 -20.42
CA ALA A 410 0.19 -7.42 -21.69
C ALA A 410 -1.27 -7.90 -21.79
N LYS A 411 -1.92 -8.19 -20.66
CA LYS A 411 -3.35 -8.57 -20.59
C LYS A 411 -4.31 -7.38 -20.59
N ILE A 412 -3.84 -6.18 -20.27
CA ILE A 412 -4.66 -4.97 -20.28
C ILE A 412 -4.52 -4.29 -21.64
N LYS A 413 -5.57 -4.33 -22.46
CA LYS A 413 -5.56 -3.67 -23.78
C LYS A 413 -5.28 -2.18 -23.63
N GLY A 414 -4.28 -1.70 -24.38
CA GLY A 414 -3.90 -0.29 -24.39
C GLY A 414 -3.03 0.15 -23.21
N CYS A 415 -2.53 -0.78 -22.38
CA CYS A 415 -1.58 -0.46 -21.33
C CYS A 415 -0.19 -0.15 -21.89
N LYS A 416 0.36 1.01 -21.53
CA LYS A 416 1.71 1.46 -21.92
C LYS A 416 2.58 1.56 -20.67
N GLN A 417 3.83 1.13 -20.78
CA GLN A 417 4.74 1.07 -19.64
C GLN A 417 5.94 2.01 -19.78
N PHE A 418 6.29 2.67 -18.69
CA PHE A 418 7.59 3.28 -18.45
C PHE A 418 8.37 2.30 -17.58
N ILE A 419 9.28 1.55 -18.21
CA ILE A 419 10.08 0.52 -17.53
C ILE A 419 11.44 1.13 -17.18
N THR A 420 11.86 0.98 -15.93
CA THR A 420 13.12 1.56 -15.47
C THR A 420 13.80 0.72 -14.40
N ASN A 421 15.14 0.74 -14.42
CA ASN A 421 16.02 0.15 -13.40
C ASN A 421 16.75 1.23 -12.57
N VAL A 422 16.48 2.52 -12.81
CA VAL A 422 17.09 3.63 -12.04
C VAL A 422 16.15 4.19 -10.97
N MET A 423 14.90 3.74 -10.94
CA MET A 423 13.90 4.08 -9.94
C MET A 423 13.42 2.82 -9.22
N TYR A 424 13.04 2.98 -7.95
CA TYR A 424 12.58 1.90 -7.08
C TYR A 424 11.11 2.08 -6.73
N HIS A 425 10.53 1.12 -6.02
CA HIS A 425 9.10 1.09 -5.67
C HIS A 425 8.58 2.40 -5.07
N ASN A 426 9.40 3.10 -4.28
CA ASN A 426 9.05 4.37 -3.63
C ASN A 426 9.30 5.64 -4.49
N ALA A 427 9.50 5.50 -5.80
CA ALA A 427 9.84 6.62 -6.69
C ALA A 427 8.79 7.73 -6.72
N ILE A 428 7.51 7.42 -6.50
CA ILE A 428 6.45 8.44 -6.41
C ILE A 428 6.67 9.40 -5.23
N ARG A 429 7.46 8.99 -4.23
CA ARG A 429 7.86 9.83 -3.08
C ARG A 429 9.25 10.44 -3.29
N THR A 430 10.23 9.66 -3.74
CA THR A 430 11.64 10.11 -3.80
C THR A 430 12.02 10.82 -5.10
N ASN A 431 11.26 10.60 -6.17
CA ASN A 431 11.54 11.05 -7.54
C ASN A 431 10.24 11.47 -8.25
N ALA A 432 9.29 12.04 -7.49
CA ALA A 432 7.92 12.29 -7.92
C ALA A 432 7.82 13.06 -9.25
N ASP A 433 8.60 14.13 -9.39
CA ASP A 433 8.56 15.01 -10.56
C ASP A 433 8.92 14.26 -11.85
N GLU A 434 10.04 13.53 -11.84
CA GLU A 434 10.48 12.80 -13.02
C GLU A 434 9.54 11.63 -13.32
N LEU A 435 9.13 10.87 -12.30
CA LEU A 435 8.22 9.73 -12.49
C LEU A 435 6.89 10.15 -13.12
N VAL A 436 6.25 11.19 -12.57
CA VAL A 436 4.94 11.65 -13.06
C VAL A 436 5.06 12.36 -14.39
N LYS A 437 6.18 13.06 -14.65
CA LYS A 437 6.49 13.59 -15.98
C LYS A 437 6.57 12.49 -17.03
N GLN A 438 7.26 11.38 -16.75
CA GLN A 438 7.36 10.25 -17.68
C GLN A 438 6.00 9.60 -17.94
N LEU A 439 5.17 9.44 -16.90
CA LEU A 439 3.80 8.93 -17.06
C LEU A 439 2.92 9.84 -17.92
N PHE A 440 3.02 11.16 -17.76
CA PHE A 440 2.31 12.09 -18.63
C PHE A 440 2.89 12.15 -20.04
N ALA A 441 4.21 12.01 -20.21
CA ALA A 441 4.84 11.89 -21.52
C ALA A 441 4.32 10.64 -22.26
N LEU A 442 4.20 9.50 -21.58
CA LEU A 442 3.55 8.32 -22.16
C LEU A 442 2.11 8.56 -22.60
N ARG A 443 1.38 9.47 -21.96
CA ARG A 443 0.03 9.84 -22.37
C ARG A 443 0.04 10.77 -23.59
N ASP A 444 0.90 11.78 -23.57
CA ASP A 444 0.87 12.88 -24.54
C ASP A 444 1.62 12.52 -25.84
N ASP A 445 2.72 11.77 -25.73
CA ASP A 445 3.70 11.55 -26.81
C ASP A 445 3.57 10.18 -27.48
N THR A 446 2.44 9.49 -27.33
CA THR A 446 2.19 8.30 -28.14
C THR A 446 1.58 8.69 -29.46
N ILE A 447 2.43 9.20 -30.32
CA ILE A 447 2.24 9.13 -31.76
C ILE A 447 2.65 7.68 -32.10
N ASP A 448 1.70 6.93 -32.68
CA ASP A 448 1.74 5.51 -33.08
C ASP A 448 0.95 4.54 -32.17
#